data_AF-A0A2K3J7T4-F1
#
_entry.id   AF-A0A2K3J7T4-F1
#
_cell.length_a   1.000
_cell.length_b   1.000
_cell.length_c   1.000
_cell.angle_alpha   90.00
_cell.angle_beta   90.00
_cell.angle_gamma   90.00
#
_symmetry.space_group_name_H-M   'P 1'
#
loop_
_entity.id
_entity.type
_entity.pdbx_description
1 polymer ?
#
loop_
_entity_poly.entity_id
_entity_poly.type
_entity_poly.pdbx_seq_one_letter_code
_entity_poly.pdbx_strand_id
1 'polypeptide(L)'
;MDEKKFEHGMVKAGFSGVVVIGWLVFVILFLAFYSGGFRANEKFAVILLSVLVMTVVLGGSWAFWSLRVLSRKDRELFRVKGFLWRILGSICYGFGLLVVLIYGFWFLWTDLNFWQYLAILLVVLLISGGFLGAIWASWSSRH
;
A
#
# COMPACT_ATOMS: atom_id res chain seq x y z
N MET A 1 25.40 -18.56 13.51
CA MET A 1 25.01 -17.66 12.39
C MET A 1 23.51 -17.31 12.45
N ASP A 2 22.70 -18.09 13.17
CA ASP A 2 21.25 -17.92 13.25
C ASP A 2 20.77 -16.82 14.21
N GLU A 3 21.54 -16.50 15.26
CA GLU A 3 21.13 -15.55 16.30
C GLU A 3 20.94 -14.11 15.76
N LYS A 4 21.89 -13.61 14.96
CA LYS A 4 21.79 -12.28 14.31
C LYS A 4 20.65 -12.20 13.27
N LYS A 5 20.33 -13.31 12.62
CA LYS A 5 19.23 -13.38 11.63
C LYS A 5 17.88 -13.38 12.34
N PHE A 6 17.80 -14.04 13.50
CA PHE A 6 16.62 -14.08 14.37
C PHE A 6 16.34 -12.71 14.99
N GLU A 7 17.39 -12.06 15.52
CA GLU A 7 17.32 -10.70 16.07
C GLU A 7 16.82 -9.70 15.02
N HIS A 8 17.41 -9.70 13.82
CA HIS A 8 16.92 -8.87 12.72
C HIS A 8 15.46 -9.15 12.34
N GLY A 9 15.03 -10.42 12.33
CA GLY A 9 13.64 -10.81 12.11
C GLY A 9 12.69 -10.19 13.14
N MET A 10 13.05 -10.28 14.42
CA MET A 10 12.29 -9.72 15.53
C MET A 10 12.19 -8.19 15.46
N VAL A 11 13.26 -7.49 15.07
CA VAL A 11 13.20 -6.03 14.88
C VAL A 11 12.25 -5.66 13.72
N LYS A 12 12.19 -6.44 12.63
CA LYS A 12 11.25 -6.14 11.50
C LYS A 12 9.81 -6.30 11.94
N ALA A 13 9.52 -7.38 12.67
CA ALA A 13 8.20 -7.67 13.20
C ALA A 13 7.79 -6.61 14.24
N GLY A 14 8.69 -6.26 15.16
CA GLY A 14 8.45 -5.22 16.17
C GLY A 14 8.19 -3.84 15.55
N PHE A 15 9.01 -3.41 14.59
CA PHE A 15 8.80 -2.15 13.88
C PHE A 15 7.46 -2.12 13.15
N SER A 16 7.13 -3.20 12.43
CA SER A 16 5.86 -3.30 11.71
C SER A 16 4.67 -3.27 12.68
N GLY A 17 4.78 -3.96 13.82
CA GLY A 17 3.77 -3.96 14.88
C GLY A 17 3.52 -2.57 15.46
N VAL A 18 4.58 -1.84 15.84
CA VAL A 18 4.46 -0.47 16.38
C VAL A 18 3.81 0.46 15.37
N VAL A 19 4.21 0.39 14.09
CA VAL A 19 3.67 1.24 13.03
C VAL A 19 2.19 0.96 12.78
N VAL A 20 1.77 -0.31 12.76
CA VAL A 20 0.35 -0.70 12.61
C VAL A 20 -0.47 -0.28 13.83
N ILE A 21 0.03 -0.51 15.04
CA ILE A 21 -0.66 -0.08 16.28
C ILE A 21 -0.80 1.44 16.30
N GLY A 22 0.27 2.18 16.01
CA GLY A 22 0.24 3.64 15.94
C GLY A 22 -0.77 4.16 14.90
N TRP A 23 -0.86 3.50 13.75
CA TRP A 23 -1.87 3.82 12.75
C TRP A 23 -3.29 3.52 13.21
N LEU A 24 -3.54 2.38 13.87
CA LEU A 24 -4.86 2.08 14.45
C LEU A 24 -5.26 3.11 15.49
N VAL A 25 -4.33 3.50 16.36
CA VAL A 25 -4.55 4.60 17.34
C VAL A 25 -4.91 5.88 16.61
N PHE A 26 -4.18 6.26 15.55
CA PHE A 26 -4.51 7.41 14.72
C PHE A 26 -5.92 7.30 14.13
N VAL A 27 -6.29 6.17 13.53
CA VAL A 27 -7.62 5.97 12.92
C VAL A 27 -8.73 6.09 13.95
N ILE A 28 -8.56 5.48 15.13
CA ILE A 28 -9.53 5.56 16.23
C ILE A 28 -9.67 7.01 16.70
N LEU A 29 -8.55 7.70 16.96
CA LEU A 29 -8.57 9.07 17.44
C LEU A 29 -9.19 10.02 16.40
N PHE A 30 -8.82 9.85 15.14
CA PHE A 30 -9.37 10.63 14.03
C PHE A 30 -10.88 10.40 13.91
N LEU A 31 -11.34 9.16 13.82
CA LEU A 31 -12.75 8.85 13.63
C LEU A 31 -13.62 9.26 14.82
N ALA A 32 -13.19 8.94 16.04
CA ALA A 32 -13.99 9.18 17.25
C ALA A 32 -14.00 10.64 17.69
N PHE A 33 -12.89 11.38 17.52
CA PHE A 33 -12.75 12.71 18.12
C PHE A 33 -12.58 13.84 17.10
N TYR A 34 -11.93 13.61 15.95
CA TYR A 34 -11.59 14.68 15.01
C TYR A 34 -12.49 14.73 13.76
N SER A 35 -13.15 13.62 13.42
CA SER A 35 -13.92 13.51 12.18
C SER A 35 -15.22 14.32 12.17
N GLY A 36 -15.63 14.91 13.29
CA GLY A 36 -16.91 15.62 13.41
C GLY A 36 -17.08 16.79 12.41
N GLY A 37 -16.00 17.47 12.05
CA GLY A 37 -16.02 18.57 11.08
C GLY A 37 -15.88 18.16 9.61
N PHE A 38 -15.70 16.87 9.34
CA PHE A 38 -15.45 16.36 7.98
C PHE A 38 -16.71 15.76 7.38
N ARG A 39 -16.93 16.01 6.09
CA ARG A 39 -17.93 15.28 5.30
C ARG A 39 -17.49 13.82 5.10
N ALA A 40 -18.44 12.95 4.76
CA ALA A 40 -18.17 11.52 4.61
C ALA A 40 -17.04 11.22 3.62
N ASN A 41 -17.04 11.89 2.46
CA ASN A 41 -16.00 11.78 1.43
C ASN A 41 -14.62 12.23 1.93
N GLU A 42 -14.55 13.33 2.66
CA GLU A 42 -13.30 13.85 3.21
C GLU A 42 -12.71 12.89 4.26
N LYS A 43 -13.57 12.21 5.05
CA LYS A 43 -13.12 11.14 5.96
C LYS A 43 -12.47 9.98 5.20
N PHE A 44 -13.05 9.55 4.08
CA PHE A 44 -12.41 8.54 3.21
C PHE A 44 -11.05 9.02 2.69
N ALA A 45 -10.97 10.27 2.24
CA ALA A 45 -9.71 10.85 1.76
C ALA A 45 -8.63 10.86 2.84
N VAL A 46 -8.97 11.26 4.08
CA VAL A 46 -8.01 11.27 5.21
C VAL A 46 -7.56 9.85 5.59
N ILE A 47 -8.48 8.88 5.60
CA ILE A 47 -8.13 7.48 5.86
C ILE A 47 -7.17 6.96 4.77
N LEU A 48 -7.47 7.20 3.50
CA LEU A 48 -6.61 6.80 2.39
C LEU A 48 -5.25 7.50 2.42
N LEU A 49 -5.20 8.78 2.81
CA LEU A 49 -3.95 9.50 3.02
C LEU A 49 -3.12 8.87 4.13
N SER A 50 -3.74 8.45 5.23
CA SER A 50 -3.04 7.74 6.31
C SER A 50 -2.48 6.39 5.84
N VAL A 51 -3.22 5.66 5.00
CA VAL A 51 -2.77 4.40 4.38
C VAL A 51 -1.60 4.66 3.43
N LEU A 52 -1.63 5.75 2.68
CA LEU A 52 -0.53 6.17 1.83
C LEU A 52 0.75 6.41 2.66
N VAL A 53 0.66 7.18 3.74
CA VAL A 53 1.78 7.41 4.67
C VAL A 53 2.31 6.09 5.24
N MET A 54 1.41 5.21 5.68
CA MET A 54 1.77 3.88 6.18
C MET A 54 2.52 3.04 5.14
N THR A 55 2.05 3.07 3.90
CA THR A 55 2.67 2.33 2.80
C THR A 55 4.07 2.87 2.49
N VAL A 56 4.30 4.18 2.58
CA VAL A 56 5.64 4.78 2.43
C VAL A 56 6.56 4.36 3.58
N VAL A 57 6.11 4.46 4.82
CA VAL A 57 6.92 4.15 6.01
C VAL A 57 7.28 2.65 6.06
N LEU A 58 6.28 1.78 5.94
CA LEU A 58 6.48 0.33 5.97
C LEU A 58 7.17 -0.13 4.69
N GLY A 59 6.63 0.23 3.52
CA GLY A 59 7.16 -0.19 2.23
C GLY A 59 8.60 0.26 2.01
N GLY A 60 8.93 1.51 2.36
CA GLY A 60 10.29 2.03 2.29
C GLY A 60 11.26 1.29 3.23
N SER A 61 10.86 1.07 4.48
CA SER A 61 11.68 0.35 5.46
C SER A 61 11.91 -1.12 5.07
N TRP A 62 10.86 -1.80 4.61
CA TRP A 62 10.95 -3.17 4.12
C TRP A 62 11.78 -3.27 2.84
N ALA A 63 11.61 -2.35 1.89
CA ALA A 63 12.42 -2.30 0.67
C ALA A 63 13.91 -2.09 1.02
N PHE A 64 14.23 -1.15 1.90
CA PHE A 64 15.59 -0.89 2.34
C PHE A 64 16.24 -2.11 2.98
N TRP A 65 15.53 -2.82 3.85
CA TRP A 65 16.05 -4.03 4.51
C TRP A 65 16.13 -5.22 3.56
N SER A 66 15.20 -5.34 2.62
CA SER A 66 15.21 -6.37 1.59
C SER A 66 16.43 -6.24 0.67
N LEU A 67 16.74 -5.01 0.24
CA LEU A 67 17.92 -4.73 -0.60
C LEU A 67 19.24 -5.12 0.08
N ARG A 68 19.33 -5.01 1.41
CA ARG A 68 20.54 -5.39 2.17
C ARG A 68 20.72 -6.89 2.34
N VAL A 69 19.64 -7.67 2.32
CA VAL A 69 19.65 -9.12 2.57
C VAL A 69 19.53 -9.94 1.27
N LEU A 70 19.51 -9.25 0.13
CA LEU A 70 19.24 -9.84 -1.18
C LEU A 70 20.20 -10.99 -1.54
N SER A 71 19.68 -12.20 -1.75
CA SER A 71 20.46 -13.38 -2.12
C SER A 71 20.96 -13.30 -3.57
N ARG A 72 21.95 -14.13 -3.93
CA ARG A 72 22.40 -14.27 -5.33
C ARG A 72 21.25 -14.70 -6.25
N LYS A 73 20.39 -15.63 -5.81
CA LYS A 73 19.21 -16.07 -6.56
C LYS A 73 18.19 -14.94 -6.79
N ASP A 74 17.96 -14.11 -5.79
CA ASP A 74 17.06 -12.95 -5.92
C ASP A 74 17.60 -11.93 -6.92
N ARG A 75 18.92 -11.70 -6.92
CA ARG A 75 19.59 -10.84 -7.91
C ARG A 75 19.46 -11.37 -9.33
N GLU A 76 19.42 -12.68 -9.52
CA GLU A 76 19.21 -13.31 -10.83
C GLU A 76 17.76 -13.10 -11.31
N LEU A 77 16.76 -13.18 -10.42
CA LEU A 77 15.37 -12.82 -10.71
C LEU A 77 15.24 -11.37 -11.19
N PHE A 78 15.96 -10.42 -10.57
CA PHE A 78 15.98 -9.04 -11.04
C PHE A 78 16.64 -8.82 -12.41
N ARG A 79 17.48 -9.76 -12.86
CA ARG A 79 18.05 -9.73 -14.23
C ARG A 79 17.12 -10.30 -15.29
N VAL A 80 16.05 -11.00 -14.91
CA VAL A 80 15.08 -11.51 -15.87
C VAL A 80 14.38 -10.31 -16.54
N LYS A 81 14.40 -10.31 -17.88
CA LYS A 81 13.91 -9.18 -18.67
C LYS A 81 12.46 -8.86 -18.31
N GLY A 82 12.25 -7.63 -17.85
CA GLY A 82 10.91 -7.11 -17.51
C GLY A 82 10.44 -7.36 -16.08
N PHE A 83 11.16 -8.14 -15.25
CA PHE A 83 10.75 -8.38 -13.86
C PHE A 83 10.81 -7.10 -13.01
N LEU A 84 11.96 -6.42 -13.03
CA LEU A 84 12.17 -5.19 -12.25
C LEU A 84 11.22 -4.05 -12.66
N TRP A 85 10.94 -3.93 -13.97
CA TRP A 85 10.03 -2.91 -14.49
C TRP A 85 8.57 -3.13 -14.06
N ARG A 86 8.14 -4.39 -13.90
CA ARG A 86 6.81 -4.70 -13.40
C ARG A 86 6.65 -4.46 -11.91
N ILE A 87 7.69 -4.72 -11.12
CA ILE A 87 7.68 -4.40 -9.68
C ILE A 87 7.56 -2.89 -9.50
N LEU A 88 8.44 -2.13 -10.14
CA LEU A 88 8.39 -0.66 -10.10
C LEU A 88 7.06 -0.14 -10.63
N GLY A 89 6.58 -0.67 -11.76
CA GLY A 89 5.29 -0.31 -12.35
C GLY A 89 4.12 -0.57 -11.40
N SER A 90 4.10 -1.72 -10.71
CA SER A 90 3.05 -2.07 -9.74
C SER A 90 3.07 -1.16 -8.52
N ILE A 91 4.26 -0.83 -8.02
CA ILE A 91 4.44 0.09 -6.89
C ILE A 91 3.99 1.51 -7.29
N CYS A 92 4.49 2.04 -8.40
CA CYS A 92 4.11 3.36 -8.91
C CYS A 92 2.61 3.45 -9.21
N TYR A 93 2.03 2.40 -9.79
CA TYR A 93 0.59 2.31 -10.04
C TYR A 93 -0.20 2.36 -8.73
N GLY A 94 0.20 1.58 -7.71
CA GLY A 94 -0.46 1.60 -6.40
C GLY A 94 -0.42 2.99 -5.73
N PHE A 95 0.73 3.66 -5.77
CA PHE A 95 0.86 5.03 -5.28
C PHE A 95 0.00 6.02 -6.07
N GLY A 96 0.06 5.96 -7.40
CA GLY A 96 -0.76 6.81 -8.26
C GLY A 96 -2.25 6.61 -8.02
N LEU A 97 -2.68 5.36 -7.85
CA LEU A 97 -4.07 5.02 -7.54
C LEU A 97 -4.52 5.62 -6.21
N LEU A 98 -3.71 5.49 -5.15
CA LEU A 98 -4.03 6.11 -3.86
C LEU A 98 -4.15 7.63 -3.98
N VAL A 99 -3.23 8.29 -4.70
CA VAL A 99 -3.28 9.75 -4.92
C VAL A 99 -4.55 10.15 -5.67
N VAL A 100 -4.90 9.44 -6.75
CA VAL A 100 -6.12 9.69 -7.52
C VAL A 100 -7.36 9.49 -6.66
N LEU A 101 -7.42 8.43 -5.84
CA LEU A 101 -8.54 8.20 -4.94
C LEU A 101 -8.65 9.29 -3.87
N ILE A 102 -7.54 9.69 -3.23
CA ILE A 102 -7.52 10.78 -2.25
C ILE A 102 -8.03 12.07 -2.88
N TYR A 103 -7.52 12.42 -4.06
CA TYR A 103 -7.98 13.59 -4.80
C TYR A 103 -9.47 13.50 -5.17
N GLY A 104 -9.91 12.35 -5.66
CA GLY A 104 -11.31 12.11 -6.03
C GLY A 104 -12.26 12.25 -4.86
N PHE A 105 -11.96 11.60 -3.73
CA PHE A 105 -12.75 11.72 -2.50
C PHE A 105 -12.75 13.14 -1.93
N TRP A 106 -11.63 13.85 -2.00
CA TRP A 106 -11.56 15.21 -1.46
C TRP A 106 -12.28 16.24 -2.32
N PHE A 107 -12.11 16.18 -3.66
CA PHE A 107 -12.53 17.26 -4.56
C PHE A 107 -13.64 16.89 -5.55
N LEU A 108 -13.69 15.64 -6.04
CA LEU A 108 -14.57 15.29 -7.17
C LEU A 108 -15.89 14.67 -6.72
N TRP A 109 -15.87 13.86 -5.66
CA TRP A 109 -17.03 13.09 -5.22
C TRP A 109 -17.57 13.67 -3.92
N THR A 110 -18.21 14.85 -4.00
CA THR A 110 -18.79 15.54 -2.82
C THR A 110 -20.23 15.16 -2.55
N ASP A 111 -20.97 14.75 -3.59
CA ASP A 111 -22.43 14.67 -3.55
C ASP A 111 -22.95 13.21 -3.57
N LEU A 112 -22.10 12.24 -3.27
CA LEU A 112 -22.49 10.83 -3.19
C LEU A 112 -22.78 10.40 -1.75
N ASN A 113 -23.50 9.29 -1.62
CA ASN A 113 -23.76 8.66 -0.33
C ASN A 113 -22.66 7.69 0.07
N PHE A 114 -22.59 7.34 1.35
CA PHE A 114 -21.60 6.40 1.90
C PHE A 114 -21.47 5.10 1.10
N TRP A 115 -22.59 4.48 0.74
CA TRP A 115 -22.60 3.22 -0.02
C TRP A 115 -22.05 3.37 -1.43
N GLN A 116 -22.23 4.54 -2.05
CA GLN A 116 -21.68 4.82 -3.38
C GLN A 116 -20.17 5.04 -3.32
N TYR A 117 -19.67 5.74 -2.29
CA TYR A 117 -18.23 5.85 -2.02
C TYR A 117 -17.58 4.47 -1.84
N LEU A 118 -18.21 3.60 -1.04
CA LEU A 118 -17.74 2.24 -0.84
C LEU A 118 -17.77 1.43 -2.15
N ALA A 119 -18.84 1.55 -2.94
CA ALA A 119 -18.94 0.87 -4.23
C ALA A 119 -17.85 1.32 -5.21
N ILE A 120 -17.58 2.62 -5.32
CA ILE A 120 -16.48 3.15 -6.15
C ILE A 120 -15.15 2.56 -5.69
N LEU A 121 -14.86 2.58 -4.39
CA LEU A 121 -13.62 2.04 -3.84
C LEU A 121 -13.46 0.55 -4.15
N LEU A 122 -14.51 -0.25 -3.97
CA LEU A 122 -14.51 -1.67 -4.30
C LEU A 122 -14.29 -1.92 -5.80
N VAL A 123 -15.00 -1.22 -6.67
CA VAL A 123 -14.86 -1.35 -8.13
C VAL A 123 -13.45 -0.98 -8.57
N VAL A 124 -12.91 0.13 -8.07
CA VAL A 124 -11.53 0.56 -8.39
C VAL A 124 -10.52 -0.50 -7.95
N LEU A 125 -10.64 -1.02 -6.73
CA LEU A 125 -9.74 -2.08 -6.25
C LEU A 125 -9.83 -3.36 -7.08
N LEU A 126 -11.04 -3.74 -7.50
CA LEU A 126 -11.28 -4.97 -8.26
C LEU A 126 -10.73 -4.86 -9.69
N ILE A 127 -10.96 -3.73 -10.35
CA ILE A 127 -10.38 -3.43 -11.67
C ILE A 127 -8.86 -3.38 -11.57
N SER A 128 -8.32 -2.71 -10.55
CA SER A 128 -6.88 -2.58 -10.32
C SER A 128 -6.20 -3.92 -10.07
N GLY A 129 -6.82 -4.75 -9.21
CA GLY A 129 -6.35 -6.10 -8.92
C GLY A 129 -6.39 -6.99 -10.16
N GLY A 130 -7.46 -6.92 -10.96
CA GLY A 130 -7.56 -7.62 -12.24
C GLY A 130 -6.51 -7.18 -13.25
N PHE A 131 -6.27 -5.87 -13.36
CA PHE A 131 -5.27 -5.30 -14.26
C PHE A 131 -3.84 -5.72 -13.88
N LEU A 132 -3.46 -5.56 -12.61
CA LEU A 132 -2.17 -6.03 -12.10
C LEU A 132 -2.04 -7.55 -12.25
N GLY A 133 -3.09 -8.30 -11.92
CA GLY A 133 -3.14 -9.75 -12.10
C GLY A 133 -2.86 -10.17 -13.55
N ALA A 134 -3.47 -9.50 -14.53
CA ALA A 134 -3.23 -9.78 -15.95
C ALA A 134 -1.77 -9.49 -16.38
N ILE A 135 -1.18 -8.39 -15.91
CA ILE A 135 0.22 -8.03 -16.18
C ILE A 135 1.17 -9.11 -15.66
N TRP A 136 0.90 -9.65 -14.47
CA TRP A 136 1.74 -10.66 -13.84
C TRP A 136 1.49 -12.07 -14.41
N ALA A 137 0.23 -12.46 -14.62
CA ALA A 137 -0.14 -13.77 -15.17
C ALA A 137 0.41 -13.99 -16.59
N SER A 138 0.37 -12.95 -17.43
CA SER A 138 0.89 -13.02 -18.81
C SER A 138 2.40 -13.24 -18.91
N TRP A 139 3.15 -12.96 -17.84
CA TRP A 139 4.57 -13.22 -17.78
C TRP A 139 4.90 -14.56 -17.15
N SER A 140 4.19 -14.90 -16.08
CA SER A 140 4.31 -16.20 -15.42
C SER A 140 3.99 -17.36 -16.37
N SER A 141 3.21 -17.14 -17.43
CA SER A 141 2.96 -18.17 -18.44
C SER A 141 4.09 -18.32 -19.47
N ARG A 142 5.07 -17.41 -19.49
CA ARG A 142 6.19 -17.38 -20.46
C ARG A 142 7.53 -17.79 -19.86
N HIS A 143 7.62 -17.93 -18.54
CA HIS A 143 8.83 -18.29 -17.78
C HIS A 143 8.44 -19.28 -16.68
#